data_AF-A0A7K1ZN80-F1
#
_entry.id   AF-A0A7K1ZN80-F1
#
_cell.length_a   1.000
_cell.length_b   1.000
_cell.length_c   1.000
_cell.angle_alpha   90.00
_cell.angle_beta   90.00
_cell.angle_gamma   90.00
#
_symmetry.space_group_name_H-M   'P 1'
#
loop_
_entity.id
_entity.type
_entity.pdbx_description
1 polymer ?
#
loop_
_entity_poly.entity_id
_entity_poly.type
_entity_poly.pdbx_seq_one_letter_code
_entity_poly.pdbx_strand_id
1 'polypeptide(L)' 'MKSNGGKFDPTKSTNPDTTSELDSRPIGGLGLHLVKSQADAFSYEFVDGLNQLTLEYNLS' A
#
# COMPACT_ATOMS: atom_id res chain seq x y z
N MET A 1 4.87 -5.87 -7.62
CA MET A 1 3.65 -6.71 -7.54
C MET A 1 2.70 -6.30 -8.67
N LYS A 2 1.96 -7.24 -9.29
CA LYS A 2 0.94 -6.94 -10.31
C LYS A 2 -0.42 -7.53 -9.92
N SER A 3 -1.51 -6.80 -10.14
CA SER A 3 -2.88 -7.31 -9.93
C SER A 3 -3.85 -6.83 -11.01
N ASN A 4 -4.88 -7.64 -11.26
CA ASN A 4 -6.01 -7.29 -12.11
C ASN A 4 -7.10 -6.54 -11.32
N GLY A 5 -8.06 -5.95 -12.02
CA GLY A 5 -9.16 -5.19 -11.43
C GLY A 5 -9.10 -3.69 -11.75
N GLY A 6 -10.01 -2.92 -11.15
CA GLY A 6 -10.04 -1.47 -11.32
C GLY A 6 -8.74 -0.80 -10.85
N LYS A 7 -8.49 0.41 -11.35
CA LYS A 7 -7.35 1.22 -10.93
C LYS A 7 -7.40 1.42 -9.40
N PHE A 8 -6.40 0.93 -8.70
CA PHE A 8 -6.22 1.06 -7.26
C PHE A 8 -4.81 1.57 -7.00
N ASP A 9 -4.70 2.87 -6.68
CA ASP A 9 -3.44 3.55 -6.44
C ASP A 9 -3.09 3.53 -4.93
N PRO A 10 -2.22 2.62 -4.46
CA PRO A 10 -1.95 2.45 -3.03
C PRO A 10 -1.07 3.57 -2.48
N THR A 11 -0.42 4.35 -3.35
CA THR A 11 0.45 5.48 -2.94
C THR A 11 -0.38 6.59 -2.30
N LYS A 12 -1.66 6.71 -2.71
CA LYS A 12 -2.62 7.69 -2.21
C LYS A 12 -3.39 7.22 -0.98
N SER A 13 -3.14 6.00 -0.50
CA SER A 13 -3.79 5.52 0.73
C SER A 13 -3.33 6.34 1.93
N THR A 14 -4.30 6.77 2.73
CA THR A 14 -4.04 7.30 4.06
C THR A 14 -3.51 6.20 4.97
N ASN A 15 -2.68 6.58 5.95
CA ASN A 15 -2.27 5.62 6.97
C ASN A 15 -3.49 5.21 7.81
N PRO A 16 -3.61 3.92 8.18
CA PRO A 16 -4.65 3.48 9.09
C PRO A 16 -4.44 4.11 10.47
N ASP A 17 -5.51 4.32 11.20
CA ASP A 17 -5.43 4.67 12.61
C ASP A 17 -5.03 3.41 13.42
N THR A 18 -3.85 3.45 14.03
CA THR A 18 -3.33 2.37 14.87
C THR A 18 -3.58 2.60 16.37
N THR A 19 -4.22 3.72 16.73
CA THR A 19 -4.39 4.19 18.11
C THR A 19 -5.78 3.95 18.68
N SER A 20 -6.83 3.95 17.84
CA SER A 20 -8.20 3.63 18.27
C SER A 20 -8.36 2.20 18.78
N GLU A 21 -9.45 1.93 19.50
CA GLU A 21 -9.85 0.57 19.89
C GLU A 21 -10.07 -0.34 18.67
N LEU A 22 -9.89 -1.66 18.83
CA LEU A 22 -9.97 -2.62 17.72
C LEU A 22 -11.31 -2.55 16.97
N ASP A 23 -12.41 -2.42 17.71
CA ASP A 23 -13.77 -2.44 17.15
C ASP A 23 -14.15 -1.16 16.40
N SER A 24 -13.43 -0.05 16.61
CA SER A 24 -13.68 1.22 15.93
C SER A 24 -12.75 1.47 14.74
N ARG A 25 -11.77 0.58 14.50
CA ARG A 25 -10.84 0.71 13.38
C ARG A 25 -11.52 0.35 12.06
N PRO A 26 -11.30 1.14 10.99
CA PRO A 26 -11.69 0.74 9.64
C PRO A 26 -11.04 -0.59 9.26
N ILE A 27 -11.80 -1.43 8.55
CA ILE A 27 -11.27 -2.69 8.01
C ILE A 27 -10.24 -2.38 6.91
N GLY A 28 -9.06 -2.99 7.02
CA GLY A 28 -8.00 -2.93 6.01
C GLY A 28 -6.93 -1.85 6.27
N GLY A 29 -6.01 -1.70 5.31
CA GLY A 29 -4.95 -0.69 5.37
C GLY A 29 -3.69 -1.07 6.18
N LEU A 30 -3.79 -1.97 7.16
CA LEU A 30 -2.63 -2.37 7.98
C LEU A 30 -1.51 -3.04 7.18
N GLY A 31 -1.84 -3.98 6.28
CA GLY A 31 -0.83 -4.63 5.43
C GLY A 31 -0.09 -3.62 4.54
N LEU A 32 -0.83 -2.71 3.90
CA LEU A 32 -0.28 -1.64 3.08
C LEU A 32 0.59 -0.67 3.90
N HIS A 33 0.16 -0.34 5.11
CA HIS A 33 0.93 0.49 6.03
C HIS A 33 2.28 -0.16 6.39
N LEU A 34 2.28 -1.46 6.67
CA LEU A 34 3.49 -2.22 7.01
C LEU A 34 4.51 -2.28 5.86
N VAL A 35 4.08 -2.51 4.61
CA VAL A 35 5.03 -2.51 3.48
C VAL A 35 5.52 -1.10 3.17
N LYS A 36 4.65 -0.10 3.27
CA LYS A 36 5.01 1.30 3.04
C LYS A 36 5.99 1.84 4.07
N SER A 37 5.88 1.41 5.34
CA SER A 37 6.78 1.88 6.41
C SER A 37 8.17 1.26 6.35
N GLN A 38 8.33 0.12 5.68
CA GLN A 38 9.61 -0.59 5.56
C GLN A 38 10.36 -0.27 4.27
N ALA A 39 9.66 0.14 3.21
CA ALA A 39 10.28 0.40 1.92
C ALA A 39 10.97 1.77 1.88
N ASP A 40 12.13 1.85 1.22
CA ASP A 40 12.84 3.11 0.96
C ASP A 40 12.14 3.92 -0.15
N ALA A 41 11.59 3.23 -1.15
CA ALA A 41 10.74 3.83 -2.18
C ALA A 41 9.48 3.00 -2.41
N PHE A 42 8.39 3.70 -2.74
CA PHE A 42 7.06 3.13 -2.91
C PHE A 42 6.36 3.83 -4.09
N SER A 43 6.26 3.16 -5.23
CA SER A 43 5.72 3.74 -6.48
C SER A 43 4.66 2.86 -7.14
N TYR A 44 3.80 3.49 -7.93
CA TYR A 44 2.65 2.85 -8.57
C TYR A 44 2.48 3.31 -10.02
N GLU A 45 2.11 2.36 -10.87
CA GLU A 45 1.65 2.63 -12.23
C GLU A 45 0.46 1.74 -12.60
N PHE A 46 -0.38 2.23 -13.51
CA PHE A 46 -1.46 1.45 -14.12
C PHE A 46 -1.17 1.28 -15.60
N VAL A 47 -0.73 0.09 -15.99
CA VAL A 47 -0.25 -0.22 -17.35
C VAL A 47 -0.89 -1.53 -17.80
N ASP A 48 -1.38 -1.56 -19.03
CA ASP A 48 -2.02 -2.73 -19.66
C ASP A 48 -3.18 -3.33 -18.83
N GLY A 49 -3.96 -2.47 -18.19
CA GLY A 49 -5.10 -2.90 -17.35
C GLY A 49 -4.70 -3.53 -16.01
N LEU A 50 -3.43 -3.41 -15.62
CA LEU A 50 -2.90 -3.97 -14.39
C LEU A 50 -2.43 -2.87 -13.44
N ASN A 51 -2.70 -3.06 -12.15
CA ASN A 51 -2.07 -2.30 -11.08
C ASN A 51 -0.66 -2.86 -10.88
N GLN A 52 0.36 -2.01 -11.03
CA GLN A 52 1.74 -2.38 -10.72
C GLN A 52 2.24 -1.53 -9.54
N LEU A 53 2.69 -2.20 -8.48
CA LEU A 53 3.28 -1.58 -7.30
C LEU A 53 4.75 -1.99 -7.20
N THR A 54 5.63 -1.01 -7.04
CA THR A 54 7.08 -1.22 -6.88
C THR A 54 7.50 -0.76 -5.48
N LEU A 55 8.29 -1.61 -4.83
CA LEU A 55 8.89 -1.40 -3.52
C LEU A 55 10.40 -1.51 -3.71
N GLU A 56 11.15 -0.55 -3.20
CA GLU A 56 12.61 -0.56 -3.23
C GLU A 56 13.14 -0.64 -1.80
N TYR A 57 14.16 -1.47 -1.60
CA TYR A 57 14.83 -1.67 -0.32
C TYR A 57 16.34 -1.58 -0.52
N ASN A 58 16.98 -0.64 0.15
CA ASN A 58 18.42 -0.44 0.15
C ASN A 58 19.03 -1.27 1.29
N LEU A 59 19.71 -2.36 0.96
CA LEU A 59 20.26 -3.33 1.92
C LEU A 59 21.72 -3.04 2.29
N SER A 60 22.05 -1.78 2.57
CA SER A 60 23.42 -1.36 2.93
C SER A 60 23.89 -1.92 4.27
#